data_AF-A0A554LMB7-F1
#
_entry.id   AF-A0A554LMB7-F1
#
_cell.length_a   1.000
_cell.length_b   1.000
_cell.length_c   1.000
_cell.angle_alpha   90.00
_cell.angle_beta   90.00
_cell.angle_gamma   90.00
#
_symmetry.space_group_name_H-M   'P 1'
#
loop_
_entity.id
_entity.type
_entity.pdbx_description
1 polymer ?
#
loop_
_entity_poly.entity_id
_entity_poly.type
_entity_poly.pdbx_seq_one_letter_code
_entity_poly.pdbx_strand_id
1 'polypeptide(L)'
;MKTPETGSQEPEENLIDINFDELLDNLDETVSLKEEDIYKLENIRSQHEEELKSVGIDVKLIRDEHRLVAPEFDIDDSDKFLNYLGQISEVGPSQSQARFLHEVIISLEYQLSQHYDTKNPNDKYMINLLGNLDRIMDVLPKLHLENQGKEYDLSYTIQRLQVLNEARKLKYIDSYQEVIKLGLLKRYNSPSEWYSALLHGKISVKEYQANWNHALSIVEKLKENPEADEFRRKLIHLLTDSINYAIQELIKDESSDKNVDDGIRVALEQKIKEVSNRLQELK
;
A
#
# COMPACT_ATOMS: atom_id res chain seq x y z
N MET A 1 17.70 -53.07 -21.86
CA MET A 1 17.95 -51.63 -21.64
C MET A 1 16.67 -50.90 -22.01
N LYS A 2 16.00 -50.30 -21.03
CA LYS A 2 14.84 -49.44 -21.28
C LYS A 2 15.36 -48.05 -21.61
N THR A 3 14.96 -47.50 -22.75
CA THR A 3 15.08 -46.07 -23.05
C THR A 3 14.30 -45.28 -22.00
N PRO A 4 14.84 -44.18 -21.46
CA PRO A 4 14.05 -43.29 -20.64
C PRO A 4 13.04 -42.58 -21.56
N GLU A 5 11.76 -42.66 -21.22
CA GLU A 5 10.73 -41.79 -21.76
C GLU A 5 11.08 -40.36 -21.33
N THR A 6 11.51 -39.54 -22.29
CA THR A 6 11.51 -38.09 -22.15
C THR A 6 10.07 -37.66 -21.95
N GLY A 7 9.75 -37.26 -20.72
CA GLY A 7 8.51 -36.55 -20.43
C GLY A 7 8.42 -35.36 -21.36
N SER A 8 7.34 -35.30 -22.14
CA SER A 8 6.95 -34.13 -22.90
C SER A 8 6.70 -32.99 -21.92
N GLN A 9 7.68 -32.10 -21.74
CA GLN A 9 7.41 -30.78 -21.22
C GLN A 9 6.49 -30.10 -22.24
N GLU A 10 5.28 -29.74 -21.81
CA GLU A 10 4.45 -28.82 -22.57
C GLU A 10 5.28 -27.57 -22.87
N PRO A 11 5.20 -27.00 -24.09
CA PRO A 11 5.91 -25.77 -24.38
C PRO A 11 5.46 -24.70 -23.38
N GLU A 12 6.39 -24.16 -22.59
CA GLU A 12 6.12 -23.00 -21.75
C GLU A 12 5.49 -21.92 -22.62
N GLU A 13 4.30 -21.48 -22.24
CA GLU A 13 3.58 -20.41 -22.93
C GLU A 13 4.50 -19.17 -22.99
N ASN A 14 4.67 -18.60 -24.18
CA ASN A 14 5.48 -17.40 -24.36
C ASN A 14 4.66 -16.18 -23.94
N LEU A 15 4.88 -15.71 -22.71
CA LEU A 15 4.14 -14.60 -22.11
C LEU A 15 4.77 -13.23 -22.39
N ILE A 16 5.93 -13.20 -23.06
CA ILE A 16 6.70 -11.98 -23.34
C ILE A 16 5.96 -11.07 -24.36
N ASP A 17 5.11 -11.66 -25.20
CA ASP A 17 4.42 -10.94 -26.28
C ASP A 17 3.03 -10.41 -25.86
N ILE A 18 2.60 -10.64 -24.61
CA ILE A 18 1.32 -10.13 -24.11
C ILE A 18 1.35 -8.60 -24.07
N ASN A 19 0.34 -7.98 -24.69
CA ASN A 19 0.09 -6.54 -24.67
C ASN A 19 -1.10 -6.23 -23.76
N PHE A 20 -0.90 -5.34 -22.78
CA PHE A 20 -1.91 -4.94 -21.81
C PHE A 20 -2.52 -3.56 -22.10
N ASP A 21 -2.21 -2.92 -23.22
CA ASP A 21 -2.63 -1.54 -23.49
C ASP A 21 -4.16 -1.39 -23.45
N GLU A 22 -4.89 -2.27 -24.12
CA GLU A 22 -6.36 -2.23 -24.14
C GLU A 22 -6.96 -2.49 -22.75
N LEU A 23 -6.39 -3.42 -21.98
CA LEU A 23 -6.79 -3.65 -20.59
C LEU A 23 -6.60 -2.38 -19.75
N LEU A 24 -5.42 -1.77 -19.83
CA LEU A 24 -5.05 -0.63 -19.02
C LEU A 24 -5.85 0.63 -19.40
N ASP A 25 -6.14 0.83 -20.68
CA ASP A 25 -6.98 1.93 -21.15
C ASP A 25 -8.43 1.76 -20.67
N ASN A 26 -8.97 0.54 -20.75
CA ASN A 26 -10.28 0.23 -20.18
C ASN A 26 -10.32 0.47 -18.67
N LEU A 27 -9.26 0.11 -17.94
CA LEU A 27 -9.15 0.35 -16.50
C LEU A 27 -9.07 1.83 -16.16
N ASP A 28 -8.36 2.65 -16.94
CA ASP A 28 -8.28 4.09 -16.71
C ASP A 28 -9.61 4.81 -16.92
N GLU A 29 -10.46 4.32 -17.84
CA GLU A 29 -11.84 4.81 -17.98
C GLU A 29 -12.71 4.49 -16.75
N THR A 30 -12.28 3.55 -15.90
CA THR A 30 -13.05 3.13 -14.71
C THR A 30 -12.77 3.93 -13.43
N VAL A 31 -11.80 4.86 -13.43
CA VAL A 31 -11.35 5.61 -12.25
C VAL A 31 -12.46 6.44 -11.57
N SER A 32 -13.56 6.71 -12.28
CA SER A 32 -14.71 7.49 -11.79
C SER A 32 -16.00 6.68 -11.60
N LEU A 33 -15.93 5.35 -11.73
CA LEU A 33 -17.10 4.49 -11.58
C LEU A 33 -17.59 4.44 -10.13
N LYS A 34 -18.88 4.15 -9.99
CA LYS A 34 -19.50 3.87 -8.69
C LYS A 34 -19.66 2.37 -8.52
N GLU A 35 -19.93 1.93 -7.30
CA GLU A 35 -20.21 0.51 -7.00
C GLU A 35 -21.39 -0.06 -7.83
N GLU A 36 -22.31 0.78 -8.28
CA GLU A 36 -23.41 0.38 -9.16
C GLU A 36 -22.97 0.02 -10.61
N ASP A 37 -21.73 0.32 -10.99
CA ASP A 37 -21.14 0.03 -12.30
C ASP A 37 -20.42 -1.33 -12.37
N ILE A 38 -20.66 -2.26 -11.44
CA ILE A 38 -20.02 -3.61 -11.38
C ILE A 38 -20.10 -4.37 -12.73
N TYR A 39 -21.14 -4.17 -13.53
CA TYR A 39 -21.26 -4.82 -14.83
C TYR A 39 -20.14 -4.40 -15.83
N LYS A 40 -19.57 -3.20 -15.68
CA LYS A 40 -18.42 -2.76 -16.50
C LYS A 40 -17.16 -3.53 -16.11
N LEU A 41 -16.98 -3.81 -14.82
CA LEU A 41 -15.90 -4.66 -14.31
C LEU A 41 -15.99 -6.07 -14.90
N GLU A 42 -17.18 -6.68 -14.85
CA GLU A 42 -17.44 -8.01 -15.43
C GLU A 42 -17.14 -8.02 -16.94
N ASN A 43 -17.48 -6.94 -17.65
CA ASN A 43 -17.17 -6.80 -19.07
C ASN A 43 -15.66 -6.70 -19.33
N ILE A 44 -14.91 -5.87 -18.59
CA ILE A 44 -13.45 -5.77 -18.72
C ILE A 44 -12.81 -7.13 -18.41
N ARG A 45 -13.23 -7.79 -17.33
CA ARG A 45 -12.74 -9.12 -16.96
C ARG A 45 -12.99 -10.15 -18.04
N SER A 46 -14.18 -10.15 -18.64
CA SER A 46 -14.53 -11.08 -19.72
C SER A 46 -13.80 -10.79 -21.03
N GLN A 47 -13.47 -9.52 -21.31
CA GLN A 47 -12.73 -9.13 -22.52
C GLN A 47 -11.27 -9.55 -22.45
N HIS A 48 -10.66 -9.49 -21.27
CA HIS A 48 -9.23 -9.72 -21.04
C HIS A 48 -8.94 -11.02 -20.27
N GLU A 49 -9.90 -11.96 -20.28
CA GLU A 49 -9.86 -13.16 -19.41
C GLU A 49 -8.67 -14.07 -19.72
N GLU A 50 -8.31 -14.22 -20.99
CA GLU A 50 -7.21 -15.09 -21.42
C GLU A 50 -5.85 -14.52 -20.99
N GLU A 51 -5.62 -13.22 -21.22
CA GLU A 51 -4.39 -12.52 -20.82
C GLU A 51 -4.23 -12.54 -19.30
N LEU A 52 -5.30 -12.24 -18.56
CA LEU A 52 -5.30 -12.22 -17.10
C LEU A 52 -5.01 -13.61 -16.50
N LYS A 53 -5.69 -14.65 -17.01
CA LYS A 53 -5.50 -16.04 -16.54
C LYS A 53 -4.13 -16.62 -16.87
N SER A 54 -3.53 -16.25 -18.00
CA SER A 54 -2.20 -16.73 -18.40
C SER A 54 -1.10 -16.18 -17.50
N VAL A 55 -1.28 -14.99 -16.93
CA VAL A 55 -0.32 -14.37 -15.99
C VAL A 55 -0.71 -14.45 -14.52
N GLY A 56 -1.80 -15.14 -14.18
CA GLY A 56 -2.24 -15.34 -12.79
C GLY A 56 -2.68 -14.06 -12.07
N ILE A 57 -3.29 -13.14 -12.81
CA ILE A 57 -3.86 -11.88 -12.30
C ILE A 57 -5.37 -11.90 -12.55
N ASP A 58 -6.15 -11.38 -11.61
CA ASP A 58 -7.59 -11.12 -11.80
C ASP A 58 -7.83 -9.61 -11.88
N VAL A 59 -9.04 -9.17 -12.21
CA VAL A 59 -9.43 -7.77 -12.10
C VAL A 59 -10.54 -7.66 -11.07
N LYS A 60 -10.27 -6.93 -9.98
CA LYS A 60 -11.21 -6.82 -8.86
C LYS A 60 -11.56 -5.38 -8.53
N LEU A 61 -12.74 -5.24 -7.91
CA LEU A 61 -13.18 -3.99 -7.32
C LEU A 61 -12.34 -3.73 -6.07
N ILE A 62 -11.39 -2.79 -6.16
CA ILE A 62 -10.55 -2.38 -5.04
C ILE A 62 -10.88 -0.92 -4.74
N ARG A 63 -11.29 -0.65 -3.50
CA ARG A 63 -11.54 0.72 -3.05
C ARG A 63 -10.26 1.29 -2.45
N ASP A 64 -9.52 2.04 -3.26
CA ASP A 64 -8.43 2.90 -2.81
C ASP A 64 -8.81 4.37 -3.01
N GLU A 65 -8.13 5.30 -2.34
CA GLU A 65 -8.43 6.75 -2.34
C GLU A 65 -8.53 7.39 -3.75
N HIS A 66 -8.05 6.70 -4.77
CA HIS A 66 -7.98 7.18 -6.15
C HIS A 66 -8.49 6.20 -7.22
N ARG A 67 -8.88 4.96 -6.87
CA ARG A 67 -9.28 3.94 -7.85
C ARG A 67 -10.35 3.00 -7.30
N LEU A 68 -11.23 2.53 -8.19
CA LEU A 68 -12.29 1.57 -7.91
C LEU A 68 -11.97 0.15 -8.41
N VAL A 69 -11.06 0.04 -9.39
CA VAL A 69 -10.72 -1.22 -10.06
C VAL A 69 -9.21 -1.29 -10.25
N ALA A 70 -8.62 -2.46 -9.99
CA ALA A 70 -7.22 -2.71 -10.29
C ALA A 70 -6.97 -4.19 -10.62
N PRO A 71 -5.90 -4.50 -11.39
CA PRO A 71 -5.38 -5.86 -11.52
C PRO A 71 -4.96 -6.36 -10.13
N GLU A 72 -5.47 -7.51 -9.70
CA GLU A 72 -5.20 -8.10 -8.39
C GLU A 72 -4.45 -9.43 -8.54
N PHE A 73 -3.41 -9.61 -7.74
CA PHE A 73 -2.67 -10.86 -7.71
C PHE A 73 -3.55 -11.99 -7.18
N ASP A 74 -3.71 -13.04 -7.99
CA ASP A 74 -4.38 -14.26 -7.57
C ASP A 74 -3.39 -15.20 -6.88
N ILE A 75 -3.63 -15.46 -5.60
CA ILE A 75 -2.79 -16.32 -4.78
C ILE A 75 -2.79 -17.75 -5.31
N ASP A 76 -3.94 -18.23 -5.82
CA ASP A 76 -4.09 -19.61 -6.31
C ASP A 76 -3.30 -19.83 -7.61
N ASP A 77 -3.10 -18.78 -8.41
CA ASP A 77 -2.36 -18.79 -9.68
C ASP A 77 -0.96 -18.12 -9.57
N SER A 78 -0.43 -17.99 -8.35
CA SER A 78 0.84 -17.33 -8.05
C SER A 78 2.05 -17.80 -8.88
N ASP A 79 2.14 -19.09 -9.21
CA ASP A 79 3.21 -19.64 -10.03
C ASP A 79 3.16 -19.12 -11.48
N LYS A 80 1.97 -18.82 -12.02
CA LYS A 80 1.83 -18.22 -13.37
C LYS A 80 2.38 -16.80 -13.39
N PHE A 81 2.06 -16.01 -12.36
CA PHE A 81 2.59 -14.66 -12.25
C PHE A 81 4.11 -14.65 -12.07
N LEU A 82 4.64 -15.57 -11.28
CA LEU A 82 6.09 -15.69 -11.09
C LEU A 82 6.80 -16.19 -12.35
N ASN A 83 6.18 -17.07 -13.12
CA ASN A 83 6.67 -17.46 -14.45
C ASN A 83 6.68 -16.26 -15.40
N TYR A 84 5.59 -15.50 -15.46
CA TYR A 84 5.49 -14.27 -16.23
C TYR A 84 6.60 -13.27 -15.87
N LEU A 85 6.76 -12.96 -14.58
CA LEU A 85 7.84 -12.11 -14.07
C LEU A 85 9.23 -12.64 -14.46
N GLY A 86 9.42 -13.96 -14.39
CA GLY A 86 10.65 -14.63 -14.80
C GLY A 86 10.98 -14.36 -16.27
N GLN A 87 10.05 -14.65 -17.17
CA GLN A 87 10.24 -14.48 -18.61
C GLN A 87 10.54 -13.02 -19.00
N ILE A 88 9.75 -12.05 -18.50
CA ILE A 88 9.98 -10.64 -18.82
C ILE A 88 11.27 -10.10 -18.19
N SER A 89 11.79 -10.71 -17.11
CA SER A 89 13.06 -10.31 -16.51
C SER A 89 14.29 -10.70 -17.34
N GLU A 90 14.16 -11.69 -18.23
CA GLU A 90 15.27 -12.11 -19.11
C GLU A 90 15.48 -11.15 -20.28
N VAL A 91 14.41 -10.49 -20.73
CA VAL A 91 14.40 -9.65 -21.94
C VAL A 91 14.17 -8.16 -21.65
N GLY A 92 13.67 -7.84 -20.45
CA GLY A 92 13.19 -6.51 -20.07
C GLY A 92 11.73 -6.28 -20.48
N PRO A 93 10.90 -5.65 -19.62
CA PRO A 93 9.49 -5.44 -19.92
C PRO A 93 9.28 -4.44 -21.07
N SER A 94 8.22 -4.61 -21.85
CA SER A 94 7.72 -3.54 -22.73
C SER A 94 7.09 -2.40 -21.92
N GLN A 95 6.76 -1.27 -22.55
CA GLN A 95 6.09 -0.16 -21.86
C GLN A 95 4.72 -0.56 -21.29
N SER A 96 3.95 -1.33 -22.08
CA SER A 96 2.65 -1.86 -21.66
C SER A 96 2.78 -2.76 -20.43
N GLN A 97 3.78 -3.65 -20.46
CA GLN A 97 4.07 -4.57 -19.35
C GLN A 97 4.55 -3.83 -18.11
N ALA A 98 5.36 -2.79 -18.25
CA ALA A 98 5.78 -1.98 -17.12
C ALA A 98 4.62 -1.23 -16.47
N ARG A 99 3.70 -0.66 -17.26
CA ARG A 99 2.46 -0.05 -16.76
C ARG A 99 1.58 -1.09 -16.06
N PHE A 100 1.42 -2.28 -16.64
CA PHE A 100 0.69 -3.38 -16.01
C PHE A 100 1.32 -3.82 -14.67
N LEU A 101 2.64 -4.04 -14.64
CA LEU A 101 3.35 -4.37 -13.40
C LEU A 101 3.21 -3.30 -12.34
N HIS A 102 3.24 -2.02 -12.73
CA HIS A 102 3.05 -0.91 -11.81
C HIS A 102 1.69 -1.02 -11.11
N GLU A 103 0.63 -1.30 -11.87
CA GLU A 103 -0.73 -1.50 -11.34
C GLU A 103 -0.83 -2.74 -10.44
N VAL A 104 -0.24 -3.86 -10.85
CA VAL A 104 -0.21 -5.09 -10.05
C VAL A 104 0.54 -4.89 -8.72
N ILE A 105 1.67 -4.18 -8.72
CA ILE A 105 2.45 -3.93 -7.49
C ILE A 105 1.69 -3.00 -6.54
N ILE A 106 1.01 -1.96 -7.05
CA ILE A 106 0.13 -1.12 -6.23
C ILE A 106 -0.97 -1.97 -5.57
N SER A 107 -1.58 -2.85 -6.35
CA SER A 107 -2.62 -3.76 -5.88
C SER A 107 -2.08 -4.75 -4.83
N LEU A 108 -0.90 -5.33 -5.04
CA LEU A 108 -0.21 -6.18 -4.07
C LEU A 108 0.06 -5.44 -2.75
N GLU A 109 0.50 -4.18 -2.81
CA GLU A 109 0.66 -3.34 -1.63
C GLU A 109 -0.67 -3.11 -0.90
N TYR A 110 -1.74 -2.82 -1.65
CA TYR A 110 -3.08 -2.68 -1.07
C TYR A 110 -3.52 -3.97 -0.40
N GLN A 111 -3.40 -5.10 -1.10
CA GLN A 111 -3.73 -6.43 -0.60
C GLN A 111 -3.00 -6.73 0.71
N LEU A 112 -1.69 -6.49 0.74
CA LEU A 112 -0.83 -6.66 1.91
C LEU A 112 -1.09 -5.64 3.03
N SER A 113 -1.72 -4.50 2.77
CA SER A 113 -1.96 -3.48 3.79
C SER A 113 -3.39 -3.43 4.32
N GLN A 114 -4.37 -3.85 3.51
CA GLN A 114 -5.80 -3.65 3.77
C GLN A 114 -6.65 -4.93 3.71
N HIS A 115 -6.32 -5.92 2.86
CA HIS A 115 -7.21 -7.07 2.63
C HIS A 115 -7.05 -8.22 3.64
N TYR A 116 -5.82 -8.52 4.07
CA TYR A 116 -5.57 -9.71 4.90
C TYR A 116 -5.48 -9.39 6.39
N ASP A 117 -6.02 -10.28 7.22
CA ASP A 117 -5.94 -10.18 8.67
C ASP A 117 -4.61 -10.76 9.17
N THR A 118 -3.65 -9.88 9.42
CA THR A 118 -2.34 -10.22 9.99
C THR A 118 -2.39 -10.82 11.38
N LYS A 119 -3.50 -10.63 12.10
CA LYS A 119 -3.69 -11.16 13.45
C LYS A 119 -4.20 -12.59 13.44
N ASN A 120 -4.61 -13.11 12.28
CA ASN A 120 -5.00 -14.51 12.13
C ASN A 120 -3.81 -15.34 11.64
N PRO A 121 -3.10 -16.07 12.54
CA PRO A 121 -1.95 -16.90 12.16
C PRO A 121 -2.32 -18.10 11.27
N ASN A 122 -3.62 -18.36 11.07
CA ASN A 122 -4.12 -19.43 10.20
C ASN A 122 -4.74 -18.90 8.89
N ASP A 123 -4.60 -17.61 8.59
CA ASP A 123 -5.01 -17.08 7.30
C ASP A 123 -4.08 -17.62 6.20
N LYS A 124 -4.52 -18.68 5.53
CA LYS A 124 -3.78 -19.35 4.46
C LYS A 124 -3.50 -18.41 3.29
N TYR A 125 -4.40 -17.48 2.99
CA TYR A 125 -4.21 -16.53 1.90
C TYR A 125 -3.05 -15.58 2.22
N MET A 126 -3.01 -15.07 3.45
CA MET A 126 -1.88 -14.27 3.91
C MET A 126 -0.56 -15.05 3.88
N ILE A 127 -0.53 -16.27 4.42
CA ILE A 127 0.69 -17.09 4.43
C ILE A 127 1.23 -17.32 3.02
N ASN A 128 0.34 -17.66 2.08
CA ASN A 128 0.71 -17.92 0.70
C ASN A 128 1.18 -16.65 -0.02
N LEU A 129 0.49 -15.52 0.17
CA LEU A 129 0.90 -14.23 -0.39
C LEU A 129 2.28 -13.81 0.14
N LEU A 130 2.50 -13.93 1.45
CA LEU A 130 3.79 -13.60 2.06
C LEU A 130 4.91 -14.55 1.60
N GLY A 131 4.62 -15.82 1.34
CA GLY A 131 5.58 -16.77 0.75
C GLY A 131 5.95 -16.41 -0.69
N ASN A 132 4.98 -15.99 -1.49
CA ASN A 132 5.21 -15.54 -2.86
C ASN A 132 5.90 -14.17 -2.94
N LEU A 133 5.69 -13.31 -1.94
CA LEU A 133 6.32 -12.00 -1.89
C LEU A 133 7.85 -12.07 -1.98
N ASP A 134 8.52 -13.02 -1.31
CA ASP A 134 9.98 -13.17 -1.45
C ASP A 134 10.40 -13.51 -2.88
N ARG A 135 9.66 -14.43 -3.53
CA ARG A 135 9.93 -14.84 -4.92
C ARG A 135 9.72 -13.65 -5.87
N ILE A 136 8.67 -12.87 -5.68
CA ILE A 136 8.42 -11.63 -6.44
C ILE A 136 9.59 -10.66 -6.23
N MET A 137 9.99 -10.43 -4.97
CA MET A 137 11.07 -9.53 -4.61
C MET A 137 12.45 -9.96 -5.12
N ASP A 138 12.67 -11.25 -5.38
CA ASP A 138 13.90 -11.78 -5.99
C ASP A 138 13.98 -11.55 -7.50
N VAL A 139 12.83 -11.35 -8.17
CA VAL A 139 12.75 -11.14 -9.62
C VAL A 139 12.69 -9.65 -9.97
N LEU A 140 11.97 -8.82 -9.18
CA LEU A 140 11.79 -7.39 -9.46
C LEU A 140 13.10 -6.61 -9.73
N PRO A 141 14.21 -6.81 -8.98
CA PRO A 141 15.48 -6.10 -9.25
C PRO A 141 16.11 -6.43 -10.61
N LYS A 142 15.74 -7.56 -11.22
CA LYS A 142 16.28 -8.04 -12.50
C LYS A 142 15.58 -7.39 -13.70
N LEU A 143 14.47 -6.67 -13.50
CA LEU A 143 13.64 -6.11 -14.57
C LEU A 143 14.28 -4.95 -15.37
N HIS A 144 15.60 -4.69 -15.25
CA HIS A 144 16.35 -3.68 -16.03
C HIS A 144 15.60 -2.36 -16.28
N LEU A 145 15.07 -1.76 -15.21
CA LEU A 145 14.11 -0.66 -15.24
C LEU A 145 14.70 0.71 -15.64
N GLU A 146 16.00 0.79 -15.93
CA GLU A 146 16.77 2.03 -16.02
C GLU A 146 16.44 2.90 -17.27
N ASN A 147 15.64 2.41 -18.22
CA ASN A 147 15.44 3.07 -19.53
C ASN A 147 13.99 3.32 -19.94
N GLN A 148 13.02 3.18 -19.03
CA GLN A 148 11.61 3.45 -19.36
C GLN A 148 11.27 4.89 -18.99
N GLY A 149 10.58 5.60 -19.89
CA GLY A 149 10.27 7.02 -19.74
C GLY A 149 9.67 7.37 -18.36
N LYS A 150 9.87 8.62 -17.93
CA LYS A 150 9.56 9.15 -16.58
C LYS A 150 8.12 8.98 -16.08
N GLU A 151 7.21 8.41 -16.88
CA GLU A 151 5.78 8.36 -16.59
C GLU A 151 5.41 7.20 -15.65
N TYR A 152 6.20 6.10 -15.64
CA TYR A 152 5.94 4.92 -14.79
C TYR A 152 7.22 4.53 -14.05
N ASP A 153 7.52 5.23 -12.96
CA ASP A 153 8.67 4.92 -12.10
C ASP A 153 8.39 3.68 -11.25
N LEU A 154 8.58 2.50 -11.86
CA LEU A 154 8.50 1.22 -11.18
C LEU A 154 9.42 1.15 -9.96
N SER A 155 10.52 1.92 -9.92
CA SER A 155 11.43 1.96 -8.77
C SER A 155 10.73 2.44 -7.50
N TYR A 156 9.84 3.44 -7.61
CA TYR A 156 9.08 3.94 -6.47
C TYR A 156 8.11 2.89 -5.93
N THR A 157 7.36 2.22 -6.82
CA THR A 157 6.36 1.22 -6.42
C THR A 157 7.03 -0.04 -5.87
N ILE A 158 8.16 -0.45 -6.44
CA ILE A 158 8.99 -1.54 -5.91
C ILE A 158 9.53 -1.17 -4.52
N GLN A 159 9.95 0.07 -4.30
CA GLN A 159 10.43 0.52 -2.98
C GLN A 159 9.33 0.41 -1.91
N ARG A 160 8.07 0.74 -2.23
CA ARG A 160 6.94 0.56 -1.31
C ARG A 160 6.74 -0.91 -0.94
N LEU A 161 6.80 -1.80 -1.93
CA LEU A 161 6.72 -3.25 -1.71
C LEU A 161 7.92 -3.80 -0.90
N GLN A 162 9.13 -3.25 -1.12
CA GLN A 162 10.33 -3.58 -0.32
C GLN A 162 10.13 -3.27 1.16
N VAL A 163 9.59 -2.09 1.48
CA VAL A 163 9.34 -1.69 2.87
C VAL A 163 8.32 -2.63 3.55
N LEU A 164 7.29 -3.07 2.83
CA LEU A 164 6.35 -4.08 3.32
C LEU A 164 7.05 -5.43 3.57
N ASN A 165 7.87 -5.90 2.63
CA ASN A 165 8.60 -7.17 2.81
C ASN A 165 9.58 -7.09 4.00
N GLU A 166 10.25 -5.95 4.17
CA GLU A 166 11.11 -5.68 5.31
C GLU A 166 10.33 -5.70 6.63
N ALA A 167 9.19 -5.00 6.69
CA ALA A 167 8.30 -5.02 7.85
C ALA A 167 7.84 -6.42 8.24
N ARG A 168 7.58 -7.28 7.24
CA ARG A 168 7.31 -8.70 7.46
C ARG A 168 8.53 -9.43 8.04
N LYS A 169 9.71 -9.31 7.42
CA LYS A 169 10.94 -10.00 7.86
C LYS A 169 11.33 -9.62 9.29
N LEU A 170 11.17 -8.34 9.63
CA LEU A 170 11.46 -7.77 10.94
C LEU A 170 10.25 -7.83 11.90
N LYS A 171 9.18 -8.57 11.55
CA LYS A 171 8.03 -8.90 12.40
C LYS A 171 7.31 -7.68 12.99
N TYR A 172 7.14 -6.62 12.21
CA TYR A 172 6.32 -5.46 12.57
C TYR A 172 5.26 -5.12 11.53
N ILE A 173 4.95 -6.04 10.60
CA ILE A 173 3.98 -5.83 9.52
C ILE A 173 2.62 -5.34 10.04
N ASP A 174 2.09 -5.88 11.14
CA ASP A 174 0.82 -5.44 11.74
C ASP A 174 0.85 -3.97 12.13
N SER A 175 1.94 -3.54 12.77
CA SER A 175 2.13 -2.13 13.15
C SER A 175 2.29 -1.26 11.92
N TYR A 176 2.99 -1.74 10.89
CA TYR A 176 3.10 -1.04 9.61
C TYR A 176 1.74 -0.89 8.91
N GLN A 177 0.89 -1.91 8.90
CA GLN A 177 -0.46 -1.83 8.35
C GLN A 177 -1.33 -0.83 9.13
N GLU A 178 -1.24 -0.83 10.47
CA GLU A 178 -1.94 0.17 11.30
C GLU A 178 -1.45 1.60 10.98
N VAL A 179 -0.15 1.79 10.73
CA VAL A 179 0.43 3.06 10.24
C VAL A 179 -0.17 3.51 8.91
N ILE A 180 -0.29 2.60 7.93
CA ILE A 180 -0.87 2.90 6.61
C ILE A 180 -2.35 3.24 6.71
N LYS A 181 -3.12 2.45 7.46
CA LYS A 181 -4.57 2.64 7.70
C LYS A 181 -4.89 3.99 8.32
N LEU A 182 -4.07 4.44 9.27
CA LEU A 182 -4.22 5.76 9.89
C LEU A 182 -3.62 6.91 9.07
N GLY A 183 -2.98 6.62 7.93
CA GLY A 183 -2.36 7.64 7.10
C GLY A 183 -1.15 8.32 7.73
N LEU A 184 -0.44 7.68 8.67
CA LEU A 184 0.65 8.35 9.42
C LEU A 184 1.90 8.63 8.57
N LEU A 185 2.02 8.00 7.39
CA LEU A 185 3.07 8.26 6.41
C LEU A 185 2.62 9.17 5.26
N LYS A 186 1.33 9.55 5.20
CA LYS A 186 0.80 10.33 4.09
C LYS A 186 1.20 11.80 4.22
N ARG A 187 1.29 12.46 3.07
CA ARG A 187 1.46 13.92 2.98
C ARG A 187 0.12 14.67 3.14
N TYR A 188 -0.99 14.05 2.74
CA TYR A 188 -2.37 14.55 2.82
C TYR A 188 -3.23 13.55 3.62
N ASN A 189 -4.31 13.97 4.27
CA ASN A 189 -5.08 13.18 5.25
C ASN A 189 -4.21 12.61 6.39
N SER A 190 -3.17 13.35 6.78
CA SER A 190 -2.15 12.94 7.75
C SER A 190 -2.43 13.50 9.15
N PRO A 191 -1.65 13.13 10.19
CA PRO A 191 -1.83 13.65 11.54
C PRO A 191 -1.81 15.19 11.64
N SER A 192 -1.16 15.89 10.70
CA SER A 192 -1.20 17.36 10.62
C SER A 192 -2.58 17.90 10.22
N GLU A 193 -3.40 17.12 9.51
CA GLU A 193 -4.74 17.53 9.08
C GLU A 193 -5.82 17.26 10.14
N TRP A 194 -5.57 16.40 11.13
CA TRP A 194 -6.53 16.15 12.21
C TRP A 194 -6.83 17.42 13.02
N TYR A 195 -5.84 18.30 13.17
CA TYR A 195 -6.01 19.63 13.77
C TYR A 195 -7.04 20.45 12.98
N SER A 196 -6.80 20.63 11.67
CA SER A 196 -7.67 21.39 10.79
C SER A 196 -9.06 20.75 10.69
N ALA A 197 -9.14 19.42 10.64
CA ALA A 197 -10.41 18.70 10.63
C ALA A 197 -11.24 18.98 11.89
N LEU A 198 -10.61 19.04 13.08
CA LEU A 198 -11.30 19.37 14.32
C LEU A 198 -11.79 20.83 14.32
N LEU A 199 -10.94 21.78 13.92
CA LEU A 199 -11.32 23.20 13.85
C LEU A 199 -12.49 23.48 12.90
N HIS A 200 -12.53 22.76 11.78
CA HIS A 200 -13.58 22.89 10.78
C HIS A 200 -14.80 21.99 11.07
N GLY A 201 -14.87 21.36 12.26
CA GLY A 201 -15.99 20.53 12.67
C GLY A 201 -16.18 19.25 11.84
N LYS A 202 -15.14 18.83 11.11
CA LYS A 202 -15.15 17.59 10.30
C LYS A 202 -14.96 16.34 11.16
N ILE A 203 -14.31 16.48 12.30
CA ILE A 203 -14.18 15.44 13.33
C ILE A 203 -14.50 16.02 14.70
N SER A 204 -14.93 15.17 15.62
CA SER A 204 -15.16 15.52 17.02
C SER A 204 -13.85 15.53 17.83
N VAL A 205 -13.87 16.18 19.00
CA VAL A 205 -12.77 16.14 19.98
C VAL A 205 -12.42 14.69 20.34
N LYS A 206 -13.43 13.83 20.48
CA LYS A 206 -13.25 12.41 20.83
C LYS A 206 -12.50 11.67 19.72
N GLU A 207 -12.83 11.90 18.46
CA GLU A 207 -12.13 11.31 17.32
C GLU A 207 -10.70 11.81 17.21
N TYR A 208 -10.49 13.12 17.36
CA TYR A 208 -9.15 13.71 17.40
C TYR A 208 -8.26 13.07 18.48
N GLN A 209 -8.80 12.92 19.69
CA GLN A 209 -8.08 12.26 20.80
C GLN A 209 -7.83 10.79 20.52
N ALA A 210 -8.80 10.07 19.96
CA ALA A 210 -8.67 8.66 19.60
C ALA A 210 -7.60 8.43 18.54
N ASN A 211 -7.53 9.27 17.50
CA ASN A 211 -6.51 9.18 16.46
C ASN A 211 -5.09 9.30 17.03
N TRP A 212 -4.87 10.28 17.92
CA TRP A 212 -3.57 10.44 18.59
C TRP A 212 -3.25 9.29 19.55
N ASN A 213 -4.23 8.80 20.31
CA ASN A 213 -4.04 7.63 21.17
C ASN A 213 -3.65 6.40 20.37
N HIS A 214 -4.29 6.19 19.22
CA HIS A 214 -3.98 5.07 18.35
C HIS A 214 -2.58 5.22 17.75
N ALA A 215 -2.22 6.40 17.24
CA ALA A 215 -0.87 6.67 16.74
C ALA A 215 0.22 6.41 17.80
N LEU A 216 0.02 6.87 19.04
CA LEU A 216 0.95 6.62 20.15
C LEU A 216 1.05 5.12 20.49
N SER A 217 -0.08 4.42 20.53
CA SER A 217 -0.09 2.97 20.82
C SER A 217 0.68 2.15 19.78
N ILE A 218 0.71 2.59 18.51
CA ILE A 218 1.50 1.95 17.47
C ILE A 218 2.99 2.16 17.73
N VAL A 219 3.42 3.37 18.10
CA VAL A 219 4.81 3.65 18.47
C VAL A 219 5.24 2.81 19.68
N GLU A 220 4.35 2.63 20.66
CA GLU A 220 4.58 1.78 21.83
C GLU A 220 4.77 0.31 21.44
N LYS A 221 3.90 -0.25 20.60
CA LYS A 221 4.08 -1.61 20.07
C LYS A 221 5.41 -1.77 19.33
N LEU A 222 5.78 -0.79 18.49
CA LEU A 222 7.05 -0.81 17.76
C LEU A 222 8.26 -0.75 18.71
N LYS A 223 8.14 -0.12 19.89
CA LYS A 223 9.20 -0.09 20.91
C LYS A 223 9.50 -1.46 21.51
N GLU A 224 8.52 -2.36 21.54
CA GLU A 224 8.68 -3.73 22.03
C GLU A 224 9.46 -4.62 21.06
N ASN A 225 9.64 -4.18 19.81
CA ASN A 225 10.40 -4.88 18.78
C ASN A 225 11.71 -4.14 18.44
N PRO A 226 12.88 -4.60 18.91
CA PRO A 226 14.17 -3.97 18.62
C PRO A 226 14.52 -3.90 17.14
N GLU A 227 14.03 -4.84 16.32
CA GLU A 227 14.27 -4.86 14.88
C GLU A 227 13.51 -3.73 14.15
N ALA A 228 12.46 -3.18 14.77
CA ALA A 228 11.66 -2.09 14.23
C ALA A 228 12.18 -0.69 14.63
N ASP A 229 13.33 -0.58 15.32
CA ASP A 229 13.77 0.69 15.91
C ASP A 229 13.96 1.81 14.88
N GLU A 230 14.52 1.50 13.70
CA GLU A 230 14.67 2.49 12.64
C GLU A 230 13.32 3.04 12.17
N PHE A 231 12.36 2.15 11.90
CA PHE A 231 11.01 2.53 11.50
C PHE A 231 10.29 3.30 12.61
N ARG A 232 10.42 2.87 13.86
CA ARG A 232 9.90 3.55 15.05
C ARG A 232 10.42 4.98 15.16
N ARG A 233 11.73 5.20 15.00
CA ARG A 233 12.34 6.54 15.03
C ARG A 233 11.83 7.43 13.90
N LYS A 234 11.70 6.89 12.69
CA LYS A 234 11.10 7.60 11.54
C LYS A 234 9.66 8.02 11.85
N LEU A 235 8.84 7.12 12.40
CA LEU A 235 7.46 7.42 12.79
C LEU A 235 7.39 8.49 13.90
N ILE A 236 8.22 8.40 14.94
CA ILE A 236 8.29 9.42 16.00
C ILE A 236 8.64 10.80 15.41
N HIS A 237 9.57 10.85 14.46
CA HIS A 237 9.94 12.10 13.80
C HIS A 237 8.75 12.70 13.04
N LEU A 238 8.05 11.92 12.22
CA LEU A 238 6.86 12.37 11.47
C LEU A 238 5.73 12.85 12.38
N LEU A 239 5.45 12.13 13.47
CA LEU A 239 4.44 12.53 14.46
C LEU A 239 4.86 13.81 15.19
N THR A 240 6.14 13.98 15.50
CA THR A 240 6.68 15.21 16.10
C THR A 240 6.49 16.40 15.15
N ASP A 241 6.79 16.24 13.87
CA ASP A 241 6.60 17.29 12.87
C ASP A 241 5.13 17.67 12.70
N SER A 242 4.24 16.68 12.75
CA SER A 242 2.78 16.91 12.70
C SER A 242 2.28 17.69 13.91
N ILE A 243 2.82 17.42 15.10
CA ILE A 243 2.52 18.18 16.32
C ILE A 243 3.08 19.61 16.23
N ASN A 244 4.31 19.77 15.75
CA ASN A 244 4.91 21.10 15.55
C ASN A 244 4.08 21.95 14.59
N TYR A 245 3.54 21.34 13.52
CA TYR A 245 2.60 22.01 12.63
C TYR A 245 1.34 22.46 13.38
N ALA A 246 0.71 21.58 14.16
CA ALA A 246 -0.48 21.94 14.95
C ALA A 246 -0.21 23.09 15.95
N ILE A 247 0.97 23.12 16.58
CA ILE A 247 1.41 24.21 17.46
C ILE A 247 1.52 25.53 16.68
N GLN A 248 2.13 25.51 15.49
CA GLN A 248 2.28 26.71 14.67
C GLN A 248 0.94 27.27 14.21
N GLU A 249 0.00 26.40 13.83
CA GLU A 249 -1.34 26.82 13.44
C GLU A 249 -2.13 27.38 14.63
N LEU A 250 -2.00 26.79 15.82
CA LEU A 250 -2.63 27.32 17.03
C LEU A 250 -2.15 28.74 17.36
N ILE A 251 -0.84 29.00 17.27
CA ILE A 251 -0.26 30.34 17.48
C ILE A 251 -0.78 31.35 16.44
N LYS A 252 -0.93 30.94 15.18
CA LYS A 252 -1.48 31.80 14.13
C LYS A 252 -2.95 32.10 14.36
N ASP A 253 -3.74 31.11 14.75
CA ASP A 253 -5.16 31.30 15.02
C ASP A 253 -5.37 32.22 16.22
N GLU A 254 -4.52 32.15 17.28
CA GLU A 254 -4.53 33.13 18.38
C GLU A 254 -4.28 34.57 17.93
N SER A 255 -3.46 34.76 16.91
CA SER A 255 -3.13 36.08 16.36
C SER A 255 -4.18 36.61 15.37
N SER A 256 -5.11 35.75 14.94
CA SER A 256 -6.24 36.11 14.09
C SER A 256 -7.50 36.18 14.94
N ASP A 257 -8.35 37.19 14.78
CA ASP A 257 -9.62 37.36 15.54
C ASP A 257 -10.70 36.27 15.23
N LYS A 258 -10.29 35.04 14.92
CA LYS A 258 -11.17 33.89 14.67
C LYS A 258 -11.67 33.35 16.01
N ASN A 259 -12.99 33.36 16.18
CA ASN A 259 -13.67 32.70 17.30
C ASN A 259 -13.58 31.17 17.15
N VAL A 260 -12.47 30.57 17.59
CA VAL A 260 -12.40 29.14 17.88
C VAL A 260 -13.11 28.90 19.21
N ASP A 261 -13.94 27.87 19.29
CA ASP A 261 -14.60 27.48 20.55
C ASP A 261 -13.55 27.20 21.64
N ASP A 262 -13.68 27.86 22.80
CA ASP A 262 -12.71 27.74 23.90
C ASP A 262 -12.55 26.28 24.37
N GLY A 263 -13.63 25.47 24.30
CA GLY A 263 -13.58 24.06 24.65
C GLY A 263 -12.75 23.23 23.67
N ILE A 264 -12.87 23.51 22.37
CA ILE A 264 -12.03 22.90 21.33
C ILE A 264 -10.56 23.29 21.51
N ARG A 265 -10.29 24.57 21.78
CA ARG A 265 -8.93 25.06 22.01
C ARG A 265 -8.25 24.40 23.19
N VAL A 266 -8.93 24.32 24.34
CA VAL A 266 -8.41 23.63 25.53
C VAL A 266 -8.12 22.16 25.23
N ALA A 267 -9.00 21.47 24.50
CA ALA A 267 -8.79 20.08 24.13
C ALA A 267 -7.57 19.88 23.21
N LEU A 268 -7.35 20.79 22.26
CA LEU A 268 -6.17 20.82 21.38
C LEU A 268 -4.88 20.99 22.19
N GLU A 269 -4.80 22.04 23.02
CA GLU A 269 -3.63 22.34 23.84
C GLU A 269 -3.25 21.19 24.78
N GLN A 270 -4.25 20.62 25.46
CA GLN A 270 -4.05 19.46 26.34
C GLN A 270 -3.48 18.27 25.58
N LYS A 271 -4.06 17.95 24.41
CA LYS A 271 -3.64 16.78 23.66
C LYS A 271 -2.27 16.97 23.00
N ILE A 272 -1.98 18.15 22.48
CA ILE A 272 -0.66 18.51 21.94
C ILE A 272 0.42 18.32 23.01
N LYS A 273 0.17 18.80 24.23
CA LYS A 273 1.11 18.66 25.35
C LYS A 273 1.31 17.19 25.74
N GLU A 274 0.22 16.43 25.85
CA GLU A 274 0.25 15.00 26.17
C GLU A 274 1.07 14.21 25.13
N VAL A 275 0.77 14.39 23.83
CA VAL A 275 1.44 13.70 22.74
C VAL A 275 2.92 14.10 22.68
N SER A 276 3.24 15.38 22.84
CA SER A 276 4.63 15.88 22.84
C SER A 276 5.46 15.20 23.92
N ASN A 277 4.95 15.14 25.15
CA ASN A 277 5.63 14.48 26.27
C ASN A 277 5.79 12.98 26.00
N ARG A 278 4.72 12.33 25.52
CA ARG A 278 4.75 10.88 25.27
C ARG A 278 5.73 10.51 24.17
N LEU A 279 5.80 11.27 23.08
CA LEU A 279 6.78 11.06 22.01
C LEU A 279 8.22 11.24 22.51
N GLN A 280 8.47 12.15 23.47
CA GLN A 280 9.80 12.30 24.08
C GLN A 280 10.20 11.08 24.92
N GLU A 281 9.27 10.50 25.68
CA GLU A 281 9.48 9.26 26.46
C GLU A 281 9.68 8.01 25.57
N LEU A 282 9.17 8.07 24.34
CA LEU A 282 9.24 7.00 23.36
C LEU A 282 10.46 7.09 22.44
N LYS A 283 11.22 8.19 22.44
CA LYS A 283 12.51 8.26 21.72
C LYS A 283 13.51 7.26 22.32
#